data_AF-J1EH46-F1
#
_entry.id   AF-J1EH46-F1
#
_cell.length_a   1.000
_cell.length_b   1.000
_cell.length_c   1.000
_cell.angle_alpha   90.00
_cell.angle_beta   90.00
_cell.angle_gamma   90.00
#
_symmetry.space_group_name_H-M   'P 1'
#
loop_
_entity.id
_entity.type
_entity.pdbx_description
1 polymer ?
#
loop_
_entity_poly.entity_id
_entity_poly.type
_entity_poly.pdbx_seq_one_letter_code
_entity_poly.pdbx_strand_id
1 'polypeptide(L)'
;MISFATRETSFEHLFDFANAEIASLGFENLDFSGNVGHSIESSRIDRRFIEAGNSARLGDAKLFTFEPHIRELGGQWGFKHEDIYFFGADGKIAAL
;
A
#
# COMPACT_ATOMS: atom_id res chain seq x y z
N MET A 1 -5.62 -4.86 5.83
CA MET A 1 -4.49 -5.06 4.89
C MET A 1 -3.99 -6.51 4.92
N ILE A 2 -3.45 -7.02 6.04
CA ILE A 2 -2.81 -8.36 6.13
C ILE A 2 -3.72 -9.52 5.65
N SER A 3 -5.02 -9.47 5.95
CA SER A 3 -5.98 -10.51 5.50
C SER A 3 -6.31 -10.45 4.00
N PHE A 4 -6.04 -9.32 3.34
CA PHE A 4 -6.37 -9.08 1.93
C PHE A 4 -5.15 -9.29 1.01
N ALA A 5 -3.96 -8.89 1.46
CA ALA A 5 -2.75 -8.93 0.65
C ALA A 5 -2.22 -10.37 0.49
N THR A 6 -2.22 -10.85 -0.74
CA THR A 6 -1.63 -12.14 -1.15
C THR A 6 -0.51 -11.88 -2.16
N ARG A 7 0.28 -12.92 -2.49
CA ARG A 7 1.32 -12.81 -3.53
C ARG A 7 0.73 -12.47 -4.89
N GLU A 8 -0.50 -12.87 -5.15
CA GLU A 8 -1.23 -12.70 -6.40
C GLU A 8 -1.99 -11.36 -6.48
N THR A 9 -2.23 -10.70 -5.34
CA THR A 9 -2.83 -9.37 -5.28
C THR A 9 -1.96 -8.41 -6.08
N SER A 10 -2.57 -7.63 -6.99
CA SER A 10 -1.86 -6.57 -7.70
C SER A 10 -1.69 -5.33 -6.83
N PHE A 11 -0.72 -4.49 -7.18
CA PHE A 11 -0.55 -3.18 -6.56
C PHE A 11 -1.83 -2.34 -6.69
N GLU A 12 -2.49 -2.37 -7.85
CA GLU A 12 -3.79 -1.71 -8.08
C GLU A 12 -4.91 -2.25 -7.18
N HIS A 13 -5.07 -3.56 -7.03
CA HIS A 13 -6.11 -4.09 -6.14
C HIS A 13 -5.88 -3.73 -4.67
N LEU A 14 -4.63 -3.65 -4.23
CA LEU A 14 -4.32 -3.15 -2.88
C LEU A 14 -4.62 -1.65 -2.77
N PHE A 15 -4.34 -0.86 -3.80
CA PHE A 15 -4.72 0.55 -3.88
C PHE A 15 -6.24 0.74 -3.75
N ASP A 16 -7.03 0.00 -4.52
CA ASP A 16 -8.50 0.09 -4.50
C ASP A 16 -9.05 -0.29 -3.12
N PHE A 17 -8.60 -1.43 -2.60
CA PHE A 17 -8.99 -1.89 -1.27
C PHE A 17 -8.64 -0.87 -0.18
N ALA A 18 -7.41 -0.36 -0.16
CA ALA A 18 -6.96 0.56 0.87
C ALA A 18 -7.71 1.89 0.82
N ASN A 19 -7.88 2.49 -0.36
CA ASN A 19 -8.60 3.75 -0.48
C ASN A 19 -10.10 3.60 -0.17
N ALA A 20 -10.72 2.45 -0.50
CA ALA A 20 -12.08 2.16 -0.08
C ALA A 20 -12.22 2.04 1.45
N GLU A 21 -11.28 1.37 2.12
CA GLU A 21 -11.25 1.28 3.59
C GLU A 21 -10.98 2.62 4.27
N ILE A 22 -10.04 3.42 3.75
CA ILE A 22 -9.77 4.78 4.24
C ILE A 22 -11.05 5.62 4.20
N ALA A 23 -11.74 5.61 3.05
CA ALA A 23 -12.99 6.35 2.88
C ALA A 23 -14.13 5.82 3.78
N SER A 24 -14.27 4.49 3.91
CA SER A 24 -15.32 3.88 4.74
C SER A 24 -15.16 4.20 6.22
N LEU A 25 -13.92 4.44 6.66
CA LEU A 25 -13.58 4.85 8.02
C LEU A 25 -13.69 6.37 8.27
N GLY A 26 -14.10 7.16 7.27
CA GLY A 26 -14.27 8.61 7.41
C GLY A 26 -12.97 9.40 7.25
N PHE A 27 -11.98 8.84 6.57
CA PHE A 27 -10.71 9.50 6.24
C PHE A 27 -10.62 9.80 4.74
N GLU A 28 -9.77 10.75 4.39
CA GLU A 28 -9.31 11.01 3.02
C GLU A 28 -7.83 10.68 2.88
N ASN A 29 -7.43 10.19 1.72
CA ASN A 29 -6.03 10.04 1.36
C ASN A 29 -5.48 11.41 0.90
N LEU A 30 -4.37 11.83 1.49
CA LEU A 30 -3.70 13.10 1.20
C LEU A 30 -2.67 13.00 0.08
N ASP A 31 -2.36 11.80 -0.41
CA ASP A 31 -1.55 11.64 -1.61
C ASP A 31 -2.32 12.09 -2.86
N PHE A 32 -1.67 12.85 -3.75
CA PHE A 32 -2.31 13.40 -4.95
C PHE A 32 -2.85 12.34 -5.92
N SER A 33 -2.24 11.15 -5.94
CA SER A 33 -2.65 10.02 -6.78
C SER A 33 -3.32 8.91 -5.96
N GLY A 34 -3.59 9.15 -4.68
CA GLY A 34 -4.13 8.16 -3.74
C GLY A 34 -3.16 7.01 -3.44
N ASN A 35 -1.85 7.19 -3.68
CA ASN A 35 -0.86 6.18 -3.36
C ASN A 35 -0.87 5.83 -1.87
N VAL A 36 -0.66 4.54 -1.55
CA VAL A 36 -0.61 4.05 -0.16
C VAL A 36 0.67 3.27 0.16
N GLY A 37 1.71 3.41 -0.67
CA GLY A 37 3.01 2.78 -0.50
C GLY A 37 3.64 2.30 -1.80
N HIS A 38 4.76 1.59 -1.72
CA HIS A 38 5.54 1.18 -2.89
C HIS A 38 6.49 0.02 -2.61
N SER A 39 7.02 -0.61 -3.66
CA SER A 39 8.10 -1.59 -3.52
C SER A 39 9.40 -0.94 -3.02
N ILE A 40 10.23 -1.73 -2.32
CA ILE A 40 11.58 -1.32 -1.94
C ILE A 40 12.56 -1.98 -2.91
N GLU A 41 13.23 -1.14 -3.70
CA GLU A 41 14.14 -1.55 -4.75
C GLU A 41 15.53 -0.94 -4.56
N SER A 42 16.55 -1.58 -5.12
CA SER A 42 17.92 -1.05 -5.11
C SER A 42 18.09 0.19 -6.00
N SER A 43 17.19 0.38 -6.97
CA SER A 43 17.19 1.51 -7.88
C SER A 43 15.83 2.18 -7.89
N ARG A 44 15.83 3.51 -7.93
CA ARG A 44 14.59 4.30 -7.86
C ARG A 44 13.73 4.17 -9.12
N ILE A 45 14.32 3.84 -10.27
CA ILE A 45 13.57 3.66 -11.53
C ILE A 45 12.77 2.35 -11.56
N ASP A 46 13.12 1.38 -10.72
CA ASP A 46 12.44 0.08 -10.67
C ASP A 46 11.27 0.08 -9.67
N ARG A 47 11.11 1.16 -8.91
CA ARG A 47 10.09 1.29 -7.87
C ARG A 47 8.69 1.20 -8.47
N ARG A 48 7.88 0.33 -7.87
CA ARG A 48 6.48 0.13 -8.22
C ARG A 48 5.60 0.71 -7.12
N PHE A 49 4.66 1.57 -7.47
CA PHE A 49 3.77 2.22 -6.50
C PHE A 49 2.46 1.45 -6.33
N ILE A 50 1.91 1.44 -5.13
CA ILE A 50 0.54 0.96 -4.84
C ILE A 50 -0.40 2.07 -5.31
N GLU A 51 -0.70 2.08 -6.61
CA GLU A 51 -1.44 3.12 -7.31
C GLU A 51 -2.37 2.53 -8.38
N ALA A 52 -3.34 3.33 -8.84
CA ALA A 52 -4.22 2.96 -9.93
C ALA A 52 -3.44 2.62 -11.22
N GLY A 53 -3.85 1.57 -11.94
CA GLY A 53 -3.22 1.11 -13.17
C GLY A 53 -1.96 0.26 -13.00
N ASN A 54 -1.44 0.07 -11.78
CA ASN A 54 -0.29 -0.80 -11.56
C ASN A 54 -0.71 -2.27 -11.38
N SER A 55 -0.70 -3.01 -12.48
CA SER A 55 -1.08 -4.43 -12.53
C SER A 55 0.01 -5.42 -12.07
N ALA A 56 1.20 -4.95 -11.67
CA ALA A 56 2.23 -5.81 -11.10
C ALA A 56 1.72 -6.50 -9.83
N ARG A 57 2.23 -7.69 -9.50
CA ARG A 57 1.82 -8.44 -8.30
C ARG A 57 2.67 -8.05 -7.11
N LEU A 58 2.09 -8.01 -5.91
CA LEU A 58 2.83 -7.77 -4.67
C LEU A 58 3.95 -8.81 -4.48
N GLY A 59 3.70 -10.07 -4.88
CA GLY A 59 4.69 -11.14 -4.80
C GLY A 59 5.90 -10.98 -5.73
N ASP A 60 5.87 -10.04 -6.68
CA ASP A 60 6.99 -9.70 -7.56
C ASP A 60 7.98 -8.71 -6.90
N ALA A 61 7.58 -8.09 -5.79
CA ALA A 61 8.44 -7.26 -4.95
C ALA A 61 9.02 -8.11 -3.81
N LYS A 62 10.31 -7.92 -3.50
CA LYS A 62 10.92 -8.60 -2.34
C LYS A 62 10.39 -8.03 -1.03
N LEU A 63 10.25 -6.71 -0.99
CA LEU A 63 9.78 -5.91 0.13
C LEU A 63 8.89 -4.80 -0.44
N PHE A 64 7.87 -4.39 0.30
CA PHE A 64 7.04 -3.23 -0.05
C PHE A 64 6.55 -2.54 1.21
N THR A 65 6.30 -1.23 1.12
CA THR A 65 5.73 -0.44 2.20
C THR A 65 4.21 -0.46 2.11
N PHE A 66 3.55 -0.32 3.24
CA PHE A 66 2.19 0.19 3.32
C PHE A 66 2.22 1.39 4.25
N GLU A 67 1.91 2.56 3.71
CA GLU A 67 2.21 3.86 4.31
C GLU A 67 1.17 4.94 3.99
N PRO A 68 -0.13 4.65 4.19
CA PRO A 68 -1.19 5.58 3.82
C PRO A 68 -1.00 6.92 4.54
N HIS A 69 -1.00 8.01 3.77
CA HIS A 69 -0.99 9.37 4.30
C HIS A 69 -2.42 9.89 4.31
N ILE A 70 -3.04 9.93 5.49
CA ILE A 70 -4.48 10.13 5.62
C ILE A 70 -4.83 11.23 6.61
N ARG A 71 -6.06 11.74 6.50
CA ARG A 71 -6.64 12.71 7.42
C ARG A 71 -8.11 12.42 7.63
N GLU A 72 -8.62 12.64 8.83
CA GLU A 72 -10.06 12.57 9.07
C GLU A 72 -10.78 13.63 8.21
N LEU A 73 -11.94 13.31 7.62
CA LEU A 73 -12.64 14.25 6.76
C LEU A 73 -12.94 15.58 7.48
N GLY A 74 -12.44 16.69 6.93
CA GLY A 74 -12.54 18.02 7.54
C GLY A 74 -11.59 18.28 8.73
N GLY A 75 -10.75 17.30 9.07
CA GLY A 75 -9.72 17.42 10.08
C GLY A 75 -8.57 18.35 9.67
N GLN A 76 -7.73 18.69 10.63
CA GLN A 76 -6.59 19.59 10.42
C GLN A 76 -5.24 18.87 10.27
N TRP A 77 -5.14 17.63 10.77
CA TRP A 77 -3.87 16.92 10.92
C TRP A 77 -3.80 15.68 10.04
N GLY A 78 -2.72 15.57 9.27
CA GLY A 78 -2.38 14.36 8.52
C GLY A 78 -1.62 13.36 9.39
N PHE A 79 -1.91 12.09 9.19
CA PHE A 79 -1.24 10.95 9.82
C PHE A 79 -0.62 10.09 8.72
N LYS A 80 0.58 9.59 8.99
CA LYS A 80 1.23 8.59 8.16
C LYS A 80 1.88 7.57 9.08
N HIS A 81 1.58 6.30 8.84
CA HIS A 81 2.24 5.19 9.51
C HIS A 81 2.74 4.24 8.44
N GLU A 82 4.05 4.03 8.41
CA GLU A 82 4.74 3.21 7.42
C GLU A 82 5.32 1.98 8.11
N ASP A 83 4.96 0.82 7.57
CA ASP A 83 5.59 -0.47 7.87
C ASP A 83 6.12 -1.09 6.57
N ILE A 84 7.11 -1.97 6.71
CA ILE A 84 7.69 -2.73 5.59
C ILE A 84 7.20 -4.17 5.65
N TYR A 85 6.69 -4.67 4.54
CA TYR A 85 6.10 -5.99 4.40
C TYR A 85 6.85 -6.86 3.40
N PHE A 86 6.75 -8.17 3.62
CA PHE A 86 7.29 -9.20 2.74
C PHE A 86 6.46 -10.47 2.81
N PHE A 87 6.58 -11.33 1.81
CA PHE A 87 6.00 -12.67 1.85
C PHE A 87 7.05 -13.68 2.31
N GLY A 88 6.79 -14.36 3.42
CA GLY A 88 7.63 -15.42 3.96
C GLY A 88 7.66 -16.67 3.07
N ALA A 89 8.50 -17.64 3.45
CA ALA A 89 8.63 -18.90 2.72
C ALA A 89 7.33 -19.73 2.68
N ASP A 90 6.43 -19.53 3.65
CA ASP A 90 5.09 -20.15 3.68
C ASP A 90 4.05 -19.37 2.86
N GLY A 91 4.47 -18.32 2.16
CA GLY A 91 3.62 -17.46 1.34
C GLY A 91 2.81 -16.44 2.12
N LYS A 92 2.92 -16.38 3.46
CA LYS A 92 2.19 -15.42 4.28
C LYS A 92 2.90 -14.07 4.32
N ILE A 93 2.11 -13.01 4.38
CA ILE A 93 2.63 -11.66 4.60
C ILE A 93 3.08 -11.50 6.06
N ALA A 94 4.22 -10.84 6.25
CA ALA A 94 4.75 -10.44 7.54
C ALA A 94 5.29 -8.99 7.45
N ALA A 95 5.35 -8.30 8.59
CA ALA A 95 5.98 -7.00 8.73
C ALA A 95 7.39 -7.16 9.33
N LEU A 96 8.31 -6.25 8.98
CA LEU A 96 9.64 -6.11 9.60
C LEU A 96 9.59 -5.28 10.89
#